data_AF-A0A4R3M6P1-F1
#
_entry.id   AF-A0A4R3M6P1-F1
#
_cell.length_a   1.000
_cell.length_b   1.000
_cell.length_c   1.000
_cell.angle_alpha   90.00
_cell.angle_beta   90.00
_cell.angle_gamma   90.00
#
_symmetry.space_group_name_H-M   'P 1'
#
loop_
_entity.id
_entity.type
_entity.pdbx_description
1 polymer ?
#
loop_
_entity_poly.entity_id
_entity_poly.type
_entity_poly.pdbx_seq_one_letter_code
_entity_poly.pdbx_strand_id
1 'polypeptide(L)' 'MEKKTARLTILIDPHKKKAFEGLCAAQDITPSQVVRQLIRDYLTQHGVTYAHSTSTSNPKVKARSGK' A
#
# COMPACT_ATOMS: atom_id res chain seq x y z
N MET A 1 7.64 -5.75 23.42
CA MET A 1 8.28 -5.74 22.08
C MET A 1 7.58 -4.71 21.22
N GLU A 2 8.38 -3.88 20.55
CA GLU A 2 8.05 -2.55 20.02
C GLU A 2 6.87 -2.46 19.06
N LYS A 3 6.11 -1.38 19.21
CA LYS A 3 5.02 -0.95 18.31
C LYS A 3 5.64 -0.45 16.99
N LYS A 4 5.99 -1.37 16.08
CA LYS A 4 6.45 -1.07 14.69
C LYS A 4 5.34 -0.51 13.78
N THR A 5 4.29 0.08 14.34
CA THR A 5 3.12 0.56 13.60
C THR A 5 2.87 2.03 13.91
N ALA A 6 3.06 2.88 12.91
CA ALA A 6 2.65 4.28 12.94
C ALA A 6 1.35 4.47 12.15
N ARG A 7 0.47 5.35 12.61
CA ARG A 7 -0.77 5.71 11.91
C ARG A 7 -0.51 6.91 11.01
N LEU A 8 -0.73 6.76 9.71
CA LEU A 8 -0.74 7.85 8.74
C LEU A 8 -2.20 8.29 8.50
N THR A 9 -2.51 9.56 8.77
CA THR A 9 -3.83 10.15 8.48
C THR A 9 -3.66 11.16 7.35
N ILE A 10 -4.44 11.01 6.27
CA ILE A 10 -4.37 11.87 5.08
C ILE A 10 -5.77 12.41 4.83
N LEU A 11 -5.88 13.72 4.63
CA LEU A 11 -7.10 14.34 4.14
C LEU A 11 -7.14 14.22 2.61
N ILE A 12 -8.21 13.65 2.10
CA ILE A 12 -8.44 13.47 0.67
C ILE A 12 -9.88 13.90 0.35
N ASP A 13 -10.05 14.47 -0.84
CA ASP A 13 -11.36 14.79 -1.38
C ASP A 13 -12.30 13.55 -1.38
N PRO A 14 -13.58 13.70 -0.99
CA PRO A 14 -14.52 12.59 -0.89
C PRO A 14 -14.79 11.88 -2.24
N HIS A 15 -14.77 12.59 -3.37
CA HIS A 15 -14.95 11.98 -4.68
C HIS A 15 -13.74 11.12 -5.05
N LYS A 16 -12.52 11.61 -4.81
CA LYS A 16 -11.29 10.84 -5.01
C LYS A 16 -11.22 9.62 -4.10
N LYS A 17 -11.63 9.76 -2.83
CA LYS A 17 -11.71 8.63 -1.89
C LYS A 17 -12.61 7.52 -2.43
N LYS A 18 -13.81 7.88 -2.89
CA LYS A 18 -14.80 6.92 -3.42
C LYS A 18 -14.28 6.22 -4.68
N ALA A 19 -13.68 6.96 -5.60
CA ALA A 19 -13.09 6.40 -6.83
C ALA A 19 -11.95 5.44 -6.50
N PHE A 20 -11.07 5.81 -5.56
CA PHE A 20 -9.96 4.98 -5.13
C PHE A 20 -10.41 3.70 -4.43
N GLU A 21 -11.41 3.80 -3.53
CA GLU A 21 -11.99 2.64 -2.86
C GLU A 21 -12.66 1.69 -3.86
N GLY A 22 -13.38 2.21 -4.86
CA GLY A 22 -13.98 1.40 -5.92
C GLY A 22 -12.95 0.68 -6.79
N LEU A 23 -11.88 1.37 -7.18
CA LEU A 23 -10.77 0.80 -7.94
C LEU A 23 -10.04 -0.31 -7.16
N CYS A 24 -9.85 -0.11 -5.85
CA CYS A 24 -9.25 -1.11 -4.98
C CYS A 24 -10.17 -2.34 -4.83
N ALA A 25 -11.48 -2.12 -4.64
CA ALA A 25 -12.47 -3.20 -4.52
C ALA A 25 -12.55 -4.05 -5.79
N ALA A 26 -12.49 -3.44 -6.98
CA ALA A 26 -12.47 -4.15 -8.25
C ALA A 26 -11.26 -5.08 -8.42
N GLN A 27 -10.15 -4.80 -7.71
CA GLN A 27 -8.90 -5.56 -7.78
C GLN A 27 -8.69 -6.48 -6.56
N ASP A 28 -9.68 -6.61 -5.66
CA ASP A 28 -9.59 -7.42 -4.43
C ASP A 28 -8.45 -6.96 -3.48
N ILE A 29 -8.06 -5.69 -3.57
CA ILE A 29 -7.00 -5.08 -2.73
C ILE A 29 -7.59 -4.02 -1.81
N THR A 30 -6.94 -3.79 -0.67
CA THR A 30 -7.35 -2.72 0.24
C THR A 30 -6.62 -1.41 -0.09
N PRO A 31 -7.26 -0.24 0.08
CA PRO A 31 -6.61 1.05 -0.16
C PRO A 31 -5.31 1.20 0.65
N SER A 32 -5.29 0.69 1.87
CA SER A 32 -4.10 0.71 2.75
C SER A 32 -2.94 -0.15 2.22
N GLN A 33 -3.19 -1.18 1.41
CA GLN A 33 -2.12 -1.94 0.75
C GLN A 33 -1.50 -1.14 -0.40
N VAL A 34 -2.33 -0.48 -1.20
CA VAL A 34 -1.89 0.36 -2.31
C VAL A 34 -1.06 1.54 -1.81
N VAL A 35 -1.55 2.25 -0.78
CA VAL A 35 -0.83 3.39 -0.18
C VAL A 35 0.54 2.96 0.37
N ARG A 36 0.62 1.79 1.04
CA ARG A 36 1.91 1.27 1.52
C ARG A 36 2.85 0.94 0.37
N GLN A 37 2.36 0.35 -0.72
CA GLN A 37 3.20 0.09 -1.89
C GLN A 37 3.72 1.38 -2.51
N LEU A 38 2.84 2.39 -2.63
CA LEU A 38 3.17 3.70 -3.18
C LEU A 38 4.24 4.41 -2.35
N ILE A 39 4.14 4.37 -1.01
CA ILE A 39 5.18 4.93 -0.12
C ILE A 39 6.53 4.23 -0.34
N ARG A 40 6.55 2.89 -0.40
CA ARG A 40 7.79 2.14 -0.62
C ARG A 40 8.43 2.47 -1.96
N ASP A 41 7.62 2.51 -3.01
CA ASP A 41 8.07 2.81 -4.37
C ASP A 41 8.61 4.24 -4.45
N TYR A 42 7.89 5.21 -3.89
CA TYR A 42 8.31 6.61 -3.84
C TYR A 42 9.64 6.79 -3.09
N LEU A 43 9.80 6.15 -1.92
CA LEU A 43 11.07 6.19 -1.18
C LEU A 43 12.22 5.56 -1.98
N THR A 44 11.95 4.48 -2.71
CA THR A 44 12.94 3.81 -3.57
C THR A 44 13.35 4.70 -4.75
N GLN A 45 12.37 5.32 -5.43
CA GLN A 45 12.61 6.25 -6.54
C GLN A 45 13.44 7.46 -6.11
N HIS A 46 13.27 7.94 -4.89
CA HIS A 46 14.04 9.06 -4.33
C HIS A 46 15.35 8.63 -3.62
N GLY A 47 15.73 7.35 -3.69
CA GLY A 47 16.98 6.84 -3.10
C GLY A 47 17.02 6.87 -1.57
N VAL A 48 15.87 7.00 -0.91
CA VAL A 48 15.78 7.07 0.55
C VAL A 48 15.79 5.65 1.12
N THR A 49 16.93 5.27 1.70
CA THR A 49 17.05 4.00 2.43
C THR A 49 16.42 4.15 3.82
N TYR A 50 15.37 3.37 4.09
CA TYR A 50 14.80 3.25 5.43
C TYR A 50 15.08 1.84 5.99
N ALA A 51 15.55 1.77 7.23
CA ALA A 51 15.99 0.52 7.87
C ALA A 51 14.79 -0.37 8.28
N HIS A 52 14.16 -1.05 7.32
CA HIS A 52 13.36 -2.24 7.61
C HIS A 52 13.33 -3.22 6.43
N SER A 53 14.48 -3.83 6.15
CA SER A 53 14.60 -4.98 5.27
C SER A 53 14.04 -6.23 5.96
N THR A 54 12.72 -6.36 6.01
CA THR A 54 12.11 -7.69 5.94
C THR A 54 11.25 -7.69 4.69
N SER A 55 11.75 -8.38 3.68
CA SER A 55 11.08 -8.65 2.42
C SER A 55 9.76 -9.41 2.67
N THR A 56 8.73 -8.72 3.11
CA THR A 56 7.37 -9.27 3.11
C THR A 56 6.80 -9.02 1.73
N SER A 57 7.12 -9.95 0.82
CA SER A 57 6.26 -10.26 -0.32
C SER A 57 4.83 -10.28 0.20
N ASN A 58 4.00 -9.31 -0.18
CA ASN A 58 2.60 -9.27 0.22
C ASN A 58 1.91 -10.41 -0.56
N PRO A 59 1.62 -11.58 0.05
CA PRO A 59 1.22 -12.77 -0.69
C PRO A 59 -0.14 -12.61 -1.38
N LYS A 60 -0.91 -11.58 -1.01
CA LYS A 60 -2.27 -11.36 -1.52
C LYS A 60 -2.33 -10.67 -2.89
N VAL A 61 -1.24 -10.08 -3.40
CA VAL A 61 -1.22 -9.41 -4.72
C VAL A 61 -0.81 -10.34 -5.88
N LYS A 62 -0.25 -11.52 -5.60
CA LYS A 62 0.31 -12.41 -6.64
C LYS A 62 -0.51 -13.66 -6.97
N ALA A 63 -1.72 -13.82 -6.42
CA ALA A 63 -2.50 -15.04 -6.57
C ALA A 63 -3.88 -14.83 -7.23
N ARG A 64 -3.90 -14.34 -8.48
CA ARG A 64 -4.88 -14.75 -9.50
C ARG A 64 -4.20 -14.77 -10.88
N SER A 65 -3.16 -15.60 -11.02
CA SER A 65 -2.74 -16.09 -12.33
C SER A 65 -3.81 -17.08 -12.79
N GLY A 66 -4.41 -16.80 -13.94
CA GLY A 66 -5.40 -17.68 -14.54
C GLY A 66 -4.83 -19.04 -14.93
N LYS A 67 -5.67 -20.07 -14.79
CA LYS A 67 -6.13 -20.90 -15.89
C LYS A 67 -7.43 -21.57 -15.48
#